data_AF-A0A3R9ZQW9-F1
#
_entry.id   AF-A0A3R9ZQW9-F1
#
_cell.length_a   1.000
_cell.length_b   1.000
_cell.length_c   1.000
_cell.angle_alpha   90.00
_cell.angle_beta   90.00
_cell.angle_gamma   90.00
#
_symmetry.space_group_name_H-M   'P 1'
#
loop_
_entity.id
_entity.type
_entity.pdbx_description
1 polymer ?
#
loop_
_entity_poly.entity_id
_entity_poly.type
_entity_poly.pdbx_seq_one_letter_code
_entity_poly.pdbx_strand_id
1 'polypeptide(L)' 'MYRTIETILVDIPTIRPHQLSVTTMRTQTLVLVKITTTDGIVGWGEATTIGGLNYGEESPESVKAN' A
#
# COMPACT_ATOMS: atom_id res chain seq x y z
N MET A 1 21.64 -9.18 6.07
CA MET A 1 20.89 -10.01 5.09
C MET A 1 19.41 -10.00 5.49
N TYR A 2 18.47 -10.08 4.56
CA TYR A 2 17.04 -10.09 4.90
C TYR A 2 16.58 -11.50 5.29
N ARG A 3 15.77 -11.61 6.34
CA ARG A 3 15.15 -12.86 6.82
C ARG A 3 13.74 -13.05 6.26
N THR A 4 12.91 -12.02 6.35
CA THR A 4 11.55 -12.03 5.82
C THR A 4 11.21 -10.69 5.18
N ILE A 5 10.35 -10.76 4.17
CA ILE A 5 9.69 -9.61 3.55
C ILE A 5 8.20 -9.96 3.47
N GLU A 6 7.36 -9.18 4.11
CA GLU A 6 5.91 -9.39 4.17
C GLU A 6 5.19 -8.18 3.56
N THR A 7 4.18 -8.43 2.72
CA THR A 7 3.33 -7.39 2.10
C THR A 7 1.88 -7.52 2.60
N ILE A 8 1.36 -6.44 3.18
CA ILE A 8 0.05 -6.42 3.85
C ILE A 8 -0.81 -5.36 3.17
N LEU A 9 -1.97 -5.77 2.65
CA LEU A 9 -2.98 -4.83 2.19
C LEU A 9 -3.73 -4.30 3.40
N VAL A 10 -3.86 -2.98 3.49
CA VAL A 10 -4.56 -2.31 4.57
C VAL A 10 -5.55 -1.32 3.99
N ASP A 11 -6.83 -1.51 4.32
CA ASP A 11 -7.89 -0.58 4.00
C ASP A 11 -8.14 0.36 5.18
N ILE A 12 -7.97 1.67 4.95
CA ILE A 12 -8.18 2.71 5.95
C ILE A 12 -9.29 3.65 5.48
N PRO A 13 -10.40 3.80 6.23
CA PRO A 13 -11.44 4.77 5.90
C PRO A 13 -10.87 6.19 5.82
N THR A 14 -11.25 6.95 4.80
CA THR A 14 -10.89 8.38 4.75
C THR A 14 -11.84 9.20 5.62
N ILE A 15 -11.37 10.33 6.15
CA ILE A 15 -12.20 11.21 7.01
C ILE A 15 -13.44 11.79 6.29
N ARG A 16 -13.41 11.82 4.95
CA ARG A 16 -14.50 12.25 4.06
C ARG A 16 -14.23 11.72 2.64
N PRO A 17 -15.24 11.71 1.74
CA PRO A 17 -14.99 11.48 0.34
C PRO A 17 -13.98 12.49 -0.24
N HIS A 18 -12.97 11.99 -0.95
CA HIS A 18 -11.95 12.79 -1.62
C HIS A 18 -12.15 12.69 -3.13
N GLN A 19 -12.70 13.74 -3.73
CA GLN A 19 -13.03 13.79 -5.15
C GLN A 19 -11.84 14.29 -5.96
N LEU A 20 -11.42 13.49 -6.93
CA LEU A 20 -10.44 13.83 -7.96
C LEU A 20 -11.13 13.89 -9.32
N SER A 21 -10.41 14.29 -10.37
CA SER A 21 -10.94 14.36 -11.73
C SER A 21 -11.41 13.01 -12.29
N VAL A 22 -10.78 11.92 -11.88
CA VAL A 22 -10.97 10.57 -12.44
C VAL A 22 -11.63 9.59 -11.47
N THR A 23 -11.71 9.92 -10.17
CA THR A 23 -12.25 9.01 -9.16
C THR A 23 -12.69 9.78 -7.90
N THR A 24 -13.45 9.12 -7.02
CA THR A 24 -13.75 9.65 -5.68
C THR A 24 -13.44 8.59 -4.64
N MET A 25 -12.41 8.84 -3.83
CA MET A 25 -11.96 7.93 -2.79
C MET A 25 -12.82 8.06 -1.54
N ARG A 26 -13.15 6.91 -0.92
CA ARG A 26 -13.84 6.80 0.38
C ARG A 26 -13.06 5.97 1.40
N THR A 27 -12.17 5.14 0.88
CA THR A 27 -11.21 4.32 1.61
C THR A 27 -9.88 4.51 0.89
N GLN A 28 -8.79 4.49 1.64
CA GLN A 28 -7.46 4.38 1.10
C GLN A 28 -6.92 2.97 1.33
N THR A 29 -6.44 2.35 0.26
CA THR A 29 -5.83 1.02 0.30
C THR A 29 -4.32 1.18 0.16
N LEU A 30 -3.57 0.73 1.16
CA LEU A 30 -2.12 0.81 1.25
C LEU A 30 -1.53 -0.61 1.14
N VAL A 31 -0.29 -0.72 0.66
CA VAL A 31 0.55 -1.89 0.89
C VAL A 31 1.61 -1.53 1.93
N LEU A 32 1.51 -2.11 3.13
CA LEU A 32 2.59 -2.06 4.11
C LEU A 32 3.60 -3.17 3.81
N VAL A 33 4.87 -2.79 3.76
CA VAL A 33 6.00 -3.71 3.57
C VAL A 33 6.74 -3.81 4.89
N LYS A 34 6.87 -5.02 5.43
CA LYS A 34 7.65 -5.29 6.63
C LYS A 34 8.84 -6.14 6.29
N ILE A 35 10.04 -5.61 6.55
CA ILE A 35 11.31 -6.30 6.31
C ILE A 35 11.91 -6.62 7.67
N THR A 36 12.20 -7.90 7.92
CA THR A 36 12.97 -8.32 9.09
C THR A 36 14.34 -8.80 8.64
N THR A 37 15.41 -8.25 9.19
CA THR A 37 16.78 -8.67 8.89
C THR A 37 17.22 -9.87 9.74
N THR A 38 18.29 -10.53 9.35
CA THR A 38 18.85 -11.68 10.08
C THR A 38 19.38 -11.33 11.48
N ASP A 39 19.80 -10.08 11.69
CA ASP A 39 20.22 -9.50 12.97
C ASP A 39 19.06 -8.88 13.77
N GLY A 40 17.82 -9.08 13.32
CA GLY A 40 16.61 -8.76 14.10
C GLY A 40 16.08 -7.34 13.94
N ILE A 41 16.67 -6.51 13.06
CA ILE A 41 16.15 -5.18 12.74
C ILE A 41 14.87 -5.33 11.92
N VAL A 42 13.85 -4.54 12.27
CA VAL A 42 12.58 -4.49 11.54
C VAL A 42 12.42 -3.11 10.91
N GLY A 43 12.28 -3.09 9.59
CA GLY A 43 11.95 -1.90 8.80
C GLY A 43 10.53 -1.98 8.27
N TRP A 44 9.87 -0.82 8.21
CA TRP A 44 8.55 -0.67 7.60
C TRP A 44 8.62 0.30 6.42
N GLY A 45 7.95 -0.06 5.34
CA GLY A 45 7.73 0.78 4.18
C GLY A 45 6.24 0.82 3.84
N GLU A 46 5.86 1.82 3.04
CA GLU A 46 4.51 1.98 2.52
C GLU A 46 4.60 2.19 1.02
N ALA A 47 3.77 1.45 0.28
CA ALA A 47 3.52 1.67 -1.14
C ALA A 47 2.02 1.90 -1.36
N THR A 48 1.69 3.04 -1.94
CA THR A 48 0.32 3.57 -1.94
C THR A 48 -0.04 4.19 -3.27
N THR A 49 -1.26 3.95 -3.72
CA THR A 49 -1.82 4.53 -4.96
C THR A 49 -3.06 5.38 -4.63
N ILE A 50 -3.72 5.93 -5.66
CA ILE A 50 -4.92 6.76 -5.53
C ILE A 50 -6.04 6.11 -6.33
N GLY A 51 -6.99 5.48 -5.65
CA GLY A 51 -8.16 4.88 -6.29
C GLY A 51 -7.83 3.71 -7.24
N GLY A 52 -6.84 2.88 -6.89
CA GLY A 52 -6.42 1.74 -7.71
C GLY A 52 -5.75 2.20 -9.01
N LEU A 53 -6.16 1.60 -10.14
CA LEU A 53 -5.62 1.91 -11.48
C LEU A 53 -6.13 3.23 -12.08
N ASN A 54 -6.99 3.97 -11.37
CA ASN A 54 -7.55 5.21 -11.92
C ASN A 54 -6.51 6.35 -11.99
N TYR A 55 -5.41 6.26 -11.24
CA TYR A 55 -4.39 7.31 -11.17
C TYR A 55 -3.09 6.94 -11.89
N GLY A 56 -2.67 5.68 -11.81
CA GLY A 56 -1.43 5.19 -12.42
C GLY A 56 -1.56 3.73 -12.82
N GLU A 57 -0.46 3.16 -13.31
CA GLU A 57 -0.44 1.82 -13.89
C GLU A 57 -0.37 0.69 -12.85
N GLU A 58 -0.17 1.02 -11.57
CA GLU A 58 -0.08 0.05 -10.47
C GLU A 58 -1.31 0.14 -9.55
N SER A 59 -1.78 -1.01 -9.06
CA SER A 59 -2.80 -1.12 -8.02
C SER A 59 -2.19 -1.68 -6.73
N PRO A 60 -2.81 -1.50 -5.56
CA PRO A 60 -2.32 -2.12 -4.33
C PRO A 60 -2.20 -3.65 -4.45
N GLU A 61 -3.11 -4.30 -5.16
CA GLU A 61 -3.08 -5.74 -5.42
C GLU A 61 -1.90 -6.14 -6.30
N SER A 62 -1.58 -5.37 -7.36
CA SER A 62 -0.40 -5.65 -8.18
C SER A 62 0.89 -5.44 -7.40
N VAL A 63 0.98 -4.36 -6.62
CA VAL A 63 2.14 -4.06 -5.77
C VAL A 63 2.36 -5.16 -4.72
N LYS A 64 1.30 -5.73 -4.15
CA LYS A 64 1.41 -6.84 -3.21
C LYS A 64 1.92 -8.14 -3.86
N ALA A 65 1.55 -8.37 -5.12
CA ALA A 65 1.81 -9.63 -5.83
C ALA A 65 3.18 -9.68 -6.54
N ASN A 66 3.70 -8.51 -6.94
CA ASN A 66 5.02 -8.36 -7.57
C ASN A 66 6.16 -8.62 -6.59
#